data_AF-A0AAN7DCE2-F1
#
_entry.id   AF-A0AAN7DCE2-F1
#
_cell.length_a   1.000
_cell.length_b   1.000
_cell.length_c   1.000
_cell.angle_alpha   90.00
_cell.angle_beta   90.00
_cell.angle_gamma   90.00
#
_symmetry.space_group_name_H-M   'P 1'
#
loop_
_entity.id
_entity.type
_entity.pdbx_description
1 polymer ?
#
loop_
_entity_poly.entity_id
_entity_poly.type
_entity_poly.pdbx_seq_one_letter_code
_entity_poly.pdbx_strand_id
1 'polypeptide(L)'
;MSDVHGRKREKTTEEVVKARKAKEAVKIKEYNQLVDECREKMKNEVYNQDTFKLTSQLVEWNLDYYTIWNYRRILLQECILKGLDAEEQQKVYNKELMLFLQLIKKNPKSYWMWNHRIWCLQNMPKPDWQAELGLVEKMLTMDARNFHGWDYRRFVVGHLRRNASNDPEALTNIIQQEYKFTTQKINQSFSNYSAWHQRSKLLPEIVASMTAEEKNQVALNELDLVKNAIYTDPEDQSAWLYYWWLLGRAPDHVTLFGAYQIESDPSIVILGFNDKIKFTQKPRLLNEQGQTVDCRLYPFDSNNQSAASIWILQQQTTSTAKRVVIDANVILPSTSAKSIPHDTVWNLGLEKLDCNMGSLESRLSDEWKPPATQMYTDPTLDDQTSWFTLDKLNLFKAEIETVRELLDIEPDSAWALQTLVHFLTQLAAYKKQDQVTIYAEIVDTLDKLCDIDSDRKLRYKDLKTDIVFKQLTSTWAHWTASPSTRFSCSCPPSKQPAKN
;
A
#
# COMPACT_ATOMS: atom_id res chain seq x y z
N MET A 1 22.22 -21.65 9.56
CA MET A 1 21.43 -21.23 10.75
C MET A 1 20.02 -20.75 10.33
N SER A 2 19.30 -21.47 9.46
CA SER A 2 18.05 -20.99 8.82
C SER A 2 16.77 -21.62 9.37
N ASP A 3 16.76 -22.02 10.63
CA ASP A 3 15.80 -23.01 11.13
C ASP A 3 15.10 -22.50 12.41
N VAL A 4 14.67 -21.25 12.38
CA VAL A 4 14.01 -20.55 13.50
C VAL A 4 12.49 -20.72 13.47
N HIS A 5 11.92 -21.12 12.33
CA HIS A 5 10.47 -21.26 12.14
C HIS A 5 10.05 -22.73 12.06
N GLY A 6 8.94 -23.09 12.71
CA GLY A 6 8.32 -24.42 12.59
C GLY A 6 9.01 -25.56 13.35
N ARG A 7 10.04 -25.30 14.16
CA ARG A 7 10.66 -26.33 15.02
C ARG A 7 9.66 -26.81 16.09
N LYS A 8 9.18 -28.04 15.93
CA LYS A 8 8.34 -28.69 16.95
C LYS A 8 9.11 -28.76 18.27
N ARG A 9 8.47 -28.36 19.37
CA ARG A 9 8.99 -28.59 20.72
C ARG A 9 8.92 -30.08 21.01
N GLU A 10 10.04 -30.78 20.83
CA GLU A 10 10.18 -32.17 21.25
C GLU A 10 10.50 -32.22 22.74
N LYS A 11 9.72 -32.99 23.50
CA LYS A 11 10.08 -33.39 24.88
C LYS A 11 11.28 -34.34 24.81
N THR A 12 12.47 -33.77 24.76
CA THR A 12 13.74 -34.52 24.73
C THR A 12 14.30 -34.63 26.13
N THR A 13 14.85 -35.80 26.49
CA THR A 13 15.53 -36.00 27.77
C THR A 13 16.78 -35.12 27.85
N GLU A 14 17.21 -34.77 29.06
CA GLU A 14 18.40 -33.92 29.28
C GLU A 14 19.66 -34.50 28.61
N GLU A 15 19.78 -35.83 28.57
CA GLU A 15 20.88 -36.55 27.91
C GLU A 15 20.89 -36.33 26.40
N VAL A 16 19.72 -36.40 25.74
CA VAL A 16 19.59 -36.12 24.30
C VAL A 16 19.89 -34.67 23.99
N VAL A 17 19.44 -33.73 24.83
CA VAL A 17 19.77 -32.30 24.69
C VAL A 17 21.28 -32.07 24.83
N LYS A 18 21.92 -32.71 25.81
CA LYS A 18 23.37 -32.60 26.04
C LYS A 18 24.17 -33.18 24.87
N ALA A 19 23.79 -34.35 24.37
CA ALA A 19 24.41 -34.97 23.19
C ALA A 19 24.25 -34.10 21.93
N ARG A 20 23.06 -33.51 21.71
CA ARG A 20 22.80 -32.60 20.61
C ARG A 20 23.66 -31.34 20.69
N LYS A 21 23.73 -30.70 21.87
CA LYS A 21 24.60 -29.53 22.09
C LYS A 21 26.07 -29.84 21.85
N ALA A 22 26.56 -31.01 22.29
CA ALA A 22 27.93 -31.43 22.03
C ALA A 22 28.20 -31.59 20.52
N LYS A 23 27.27 -32.18 19.76
CA LYS A 23 27.37 -32.29 18.30
C LYS A 23 27.31 -30.94 17.59
N GLU A 24 26.44 -30.03 18.05
CA GLU A 24 26.33 -28.67 17.53
C GLU A 24 27.59 -27.84 17.82
N ALA A 25 28.21 -28.01 18.99
CA ALA A 25 29.44 -27.31 19.37
C ALA A 25 30.62 -27.61 18.43
N VAL A 26 30.77 -28.86 17.99
CA VAL A 26 31.80 -29.24 17.00
C VAL A 26 31.55 -28.52 15.68
N LYS A 27 30.31 -28.54 15.17
CA LYS A 27 29.94 -27.82 13.95
C LYS A 27 30.13 -26.32 14.06
N ILE A 28 29.80 -25.72 15.20
CA ILE A 28 30.00 -24.29 15.44
C ILE A 28 31.49 -23.95 15.40
N LYS A 29 32.34 -24.78 16.01
CA LYS A 29 33.79 -24.59 15.97
C LYS A 29 34.32 -24.65 14.53
N GLU A 30 33.93 -25.65 13.76
CA GLU A 30 34.29 -25.78 12.34
C GLU A 30 33.81 -24.57 11.52
N TYR A 31 32.58 -24.09 11.78
CA TYR A 31 32.02 -22.92 11.08
C TYR A 31 32.85 -21.68 11.36
N ASN A 32 33.15 -21.43 12.63
CA ASN A 32 33.88 -20.25 13.05
C ASN A 32 35.29 -20.26 12.47
N GLN A 33 35.95 -21.42 12.39
CA GLN A 33 37.24 -21.55 11.72
C GLN A 33 37.16 -21.16 10.24
N LEU A 34 36.15 -21.63 9.50
CA LEU A 34 35.95 -21.25 8.10
C LEU A 34 35.67 -19.74 7.94
N VAL A 35 34.89 -19.17 8.86
CA VAL A 35 34.57 -17.73 8.87
C VAL A 35 35.83 -16.91 9.14
N ASP A 36 36.65 -17.30 10.11
CA ASP A 36 37.87 -16.60 10.48
C ASP A 36 38.90 -16.65 9.33
N GLU A 37 39.08 -17.83 8.72
CA GLU A 37 39.93 -17.97 7.53
C GLU A 37 39.44 -17.08 6.38
N CYS A 38 38.13 -17.05 6.13
CA CYS A 38 37.56 -16.22 5.06
C CYS A 38 37.74 -14.73 5.36
N ARG A 39 37.56 -14.30 6.61
CA ARG A 39 37.76 -12.90 7.03
C ARG A 39 39.21 -12.47 6.92
N GLU A 40 40.16 -13.34 7.22
CA GLU A 40 41.58 -13.05 7.02
C GLU A 40 41.90 -12.86 5.54
N LYS A 41 41.41 -13.76 4.66
CA LYS A 41 41.54 -13.61 3.20
C LYS A 41 40.88 -12.33 2.68
N MET A 42 39.72 -11.96 3.22
CA MET A 42 39.05 -10.69 2.90
C MET A 42 39.91 -9.48 3.28
N LYS A 43 40.44 -9.46 4.51
CA LYS A 43 41.26 -8.36 5.02
C LYS A 43 42.54 -8.16 4.20
N ASN A 44 43.10 -9.26 3.70
CA ASN A 44 44.32 -9.26 2.90
C ASN A 44 44.05 -9.22 1.39
N GLU A 45 42.81 -8.98 0.95
CA GLU A 45 42.41 -8.86 -0.46
C GLU A 45 42.83 -10.07 -1.33
N VAL A 46 42.77 -11.28 -0.77
CA VAL A 46 43.24 -12.50 -1.43
C VAL A 46 42.21 -13.03 -2.43
N TYR A 47 42.35 -12.65 -3.70
CA TYR A 47 41.46 -13.06 -4.79
C TYR A 47 42.01 -14.26 -5.57
N ASN A 48 41.62 -15.48 -5.19
CA ASN A 48 42.01 -16.70 -5.91
C ASN A 48 40.92 -17.80 -5.85
N GLN A 49 41.15 -18.89 -6.59
CA GLN A 49 40.21 -20.01 -6.72
C GLN A 49 39.90 -20.69 -5.37
N ASP A 50 40.87 -20.77 -4.46
CA ASP A 50 40.68 -21.44 -3.17
C ASP A 50 39.84 -20.58 -2.22
N THR A 51 40.06 -19.26 -2.21
CA THR A 51 39.16 -18.32 -1.54
C THR A 51 37.74 -18.41 -2.10
N PHE A 52 37.59 -18.54 -3.43
CA PHE A 52 36.27 -18.70 -4.05
C PHE A 52 35.56 -19.98 -3.61
N LYS A 53 36.26 -21.12 -3.54
CA LYS A 53 35.72 -22.37 -2.99
C LYS A 53 35.31 -22.24 -1.53
N LEU A 54 36.08 -21.51 -0.72
CA LEU A 54 35.75 -21.25 0.69
C LEU A 54 34.42 -20.52 0.83
N THR A 55 34.15 -19.52 -0.03
CA THR A 55 32.83 -18.85 -0.02
C THR A 55 31.69 -19.79 -0.37
N SER A 56 31.88 -20.78 -1.26
CA SER A 56 30.87 -21.80 -1.58
C SER A 56 30.48 -22.61 -0.35
N GLN A 57 31.46 -23.04 0.46
CA GLN A 57 31.22 -23.79 1.70
C GLN A 57 30.42 -22.95 2.71
N LEU A 58 30.80 -21.68 2.86
CA LEU A 58 30.17 -20.77 3.80
C LEU A 58 28.71 -20.44 3.43
N VAL A 59 28.40 -20.16 2.16
CA VAL A 59 27.01 -19.92 1.72
C VAL A 59 26.17 -21.19 1.81
N GLU A 60 26.79 -22.36 1.63
CA GLU A 60 26.12 -23.64 1.79
C GLU A 60 25.71 -23.91 3.25
N TRP A 61 26.53 -23.47 4.22
CA TRP A 61 26.22 -23.57 5.66
C TRP A 61 25.29 -22.45 6.15
N ASN A 62 25.44 -21.25 5.62
CA ASN A 62 24.67 -20.09 6.03
C ASN A 62 24.34 -19.16 4.85
N LEU A 63 23.18 -19.41 4.24
CA LEU A 63 22.64 -18.63 3.12
C LEU A 63 22.40 -17.15 3.47
N ASP A 64 22.20 -16.82 4.74
CA ASP A 64 21.89 -15.46 5.17
C ASP A 64 23.14 -14.68 5.63
N TYR A 65 24.34 -15.25 5.45
CA TYR A 65 25.59 -14.52 5.69
C TYR A 65 25.93 -13.60 4.51
N TYR A 66 25.29 -12.44 4.48
CA TYR A 66 25.38 -11.47 3.38
C TYR A 66 26.78 -11.01 3.01
N THR A 67 27.67 -10.87 4.00
CA THR A 67 29.06 -10.47 3.75
C THR A 67 29.77 -11.44 2.82
N ILE A 68 29.50 -12.75 2.94
CA ILE A 68 30.12 -13.78 2.11
C ILE A 68 29.56 -13.73 0.68
N TRP A 69 28.28 -13.44 0.49
CA TRP A 69 27.72 -13.23 -0.85
C TRP A 69 28.36 -12.03 -1.56
N ASN A 70 28.61 -10.94 -0.83
CA ASN A 70 29.30 -9.78 -1.40
C ASN A 70 30.74 -10.11 -1.76
N TYR A 71 31.47 -10.79 -0.87
CA TYR A 71 32.83 -11.21 -1.15
C TYR A 71 32.92 -12.20 -2.31
N ARG A 72 31.95 -13.12 -2.41
CA ARG A 72 31.83 -14.04 -3.55
C ARG A 72 31.68 -13.29 -4.87
N ARG A 73 30.89 -12.22 -4.92
CA ARG A 73 30.73 -11.36 -6.11
C ARG A 73 32.04 -10.66 -6.49
N ILE A 74 32.78 -10.14 -5.51
CA ILE A 74 34.12 -9.57 -5.74
C ILE A 74 35.06 -10.62 -6.33
N LEU A 75 35.11 -11.83 -5.76
CA LEU A 75 35.93 -12.92 -6.27
C LEU A 75 35.55 -13.34 -7.68
N LEU A 76 34.24 -13.39 -7.99
CA LEU A 76 33.77 -13.64 -9.35
C LEU A 76 34.33 -12.60 -10.32
N GLN A 77 34.23 -11.32 -9.97
CA GLN A 77 34.68 -10.23 -10.84
C GLN A 77 36.21 -10.15 -10.97
N GLU A 78 36.93 -10.21 -9.86
CA GLU A 78 38.37 -9.94 -9.83
C GLU A 78 39.25 -11.15 -10.16
N CYS A 79 38.73 -12.37 -9.99
CA CYS A 79 39.51 -13.59 -10.19
C CYS A 79 38.90 -14.53 -11.22
N ILE A 80 37.60 -14.82 -11.15
CA ILE A 80 37.02 -15.90 -11.96
C ILE A 80 36.66 -15.44 -13.38
N LEU A 81 36.05 -14.27 -13.52
CA LEU A 81 35.54 -13.73 -14.79
C LEU A 81 36.58 -12.87 -15.53
N LYS A 82 37.60 -12.40 -14.81
CA LYS A 82 38.59 -11.46 -15.33
C LYS A 82 39.38 -12.09 -16.47
N GLY A 83 39.34 -11.45 -17.65
CA GLY A 83 40.04 -11.92 -18.84
C GLY A 83 39.35 -13.05 -19.61
N LEU A 84 38.20 -13.54 -19.14
CA LEU A 84 37.38 -14.51 -19.87
C LEU A 84 36.57 -13.82 -20.97
N ASP A 85 36.37 -14.52 -22.08
CA ASP A 85 35.46 -14.07 -23.13
C ASP A 85 33.98 -14.25 -22.76
N ALA A 86 33.06 -13.78 -23.61
CA ALA A 86 31.63 -13.84 -23.33
C ALA A 86 31.09 -15.28 -23.22
N GLU A 87 31.62 -16.24 -23.97
CA GLU A 87 31.15 -17.64 -23.92
C GLU A 87 31.63 -18.31 -22.62
N GLU A 88 32.86 -18.03 -22.21
CA GLU A 88 33.43 -18.52 -20.97
C GLU A 88 32.75 -17.91 -19.75
N GLN A 89 32.51 -16.58 -19.76
CA GLN A 89 31.73 -15.91 -18.73
C GLN A 89 30.32 -16.50 -18.61
N GLN A 90 29.66 -16.78 -19.74
CA GLN A 90 28.35 -17.43 -19.76
C GLN A 90 28.39 -18.79 -19.04
N LYS A 91 29.43 -19.61 -19.26
CA LYS A 91 29.61 -20.91 -18.58
C LYS A 91 29.78 -20.73 -17.07
N VAL A 92 30.51 -19.70 -16.63
CA VAL A 92 30.67 -19.39 -15.19
C VAL A 92 29.34 -18.99 -14.57
N TYR A 93 28.60 -18.07 -15.17
CA TYR A 93 27.30 -17.65 -14.65
C TYR A 93 26.29 -18.80 -14.63
N ASN A 94 26.26 -19.66 -15.65
CA ASN A 94 25.41 -20.86 -15.64
C ASN A 94 25.72 -21.77 -14.44
N LYS A 95 26.99 -21.91 -14.04
CA LYS A 95 27.37 -22.65 -12.82
C LYS A 95 26.88 -21.97 -11.55
N GLU A 96 26.93 -20.64 -11.47
CA GLU A 96 26.35 -19.89 -10.34
C GLU A 96 24.82 -20.02 -10.28
N LEU A 97 24.14 -20.01 -11.42
CA LEU A 97 22.70 -20.27 -11.48
C LEU A 97 22.35 -21.70 -11.05
N MET A 98 23.24 -22.68 -11.27
CA MET A 98 23.10 -24.04 -10.76
C MET A 98 23.34 -24.14 -9.26
N LEU A 99 24.28 -23.37 -8.70
CA LEU A 99 24.48 -23.27 -7.25
C LEU A 99 23.18 -22.83 -6.56
N PHE A 100 22.48 -21.84 -7.11
CA PHE A 100 21.17 -21.44 -6.59
C PHE A 100 20.19 -22.62 -6.52
N LEU A 101 20.11 -23.48 -7.54
CA LEU A 101 19.19 -24.64 -7.55
C LEU A 101 19.52 -25.69 -6.48
N GLN A 102 20.79 -25.73 -6.04
CA GLN A 102 21.21 -26.59 -4.92
C GLN A 102 20.81 -25.97 -3.59
N LEU A 103 20.96 -24.65 -3.46
CA LEU A 103 20.77 -23.91 -2.21
C LEU A 103 19.30 -23.59 -1.90
N ILE A 104 18.46 -23.37 -2.92
CA ILE A 104 17.05 -23.01 -2.78
C ILE A 104 16.25 -24.06 -1.98
N LYS A 105 16.65 -25.33 -2.07
CA LYS A 105 16.03 -26.44 -1.34
C LYS A 105 16.30 -26.40 0.17
N LYS A 106 17.35 -25.70 0.61
CA LYS A 106 17.71 -25.57 2.03
C LYS A 106 16.95 -24.42 2.71
N ASN A 107 16.89 -23.26 2.06
CA ASN A 107 16.11 -22.11 2.54
C ASN A 107 15.57 -21.32 1.34
N PRO A 108 14.30 -21.52 0.93
CA PRO A 108 13.73 -20.81 -0.20
C PRO A 108 13.45 -19.31 0.06
N LYS A 109 13.65 -18.86 1.30
CA LYS A 109 13.35 -17.50 1.79
C LYS A 109 14.61 -16.70 2.15
N SER A 110 15.77 -17.10 1.62
CA SER A 110 16.99 -16.32 1.81
C SER A 110 17.03 -15.13 0.84
N TYR A 111 16.99 -13.91 1.38
CA TYR A 111 17.11 -12.68 0.60
C TYR A 111 18.38 -12.64 -0.25
N TRP A 112 19.52 -13.03 0.33
CA TRP A 112 20.83 -12.87 -0.29
C TRP A 112 21.08 -13.84 -1.43
N MET A 113 20.51 -15.04 -1.35
CA MET A 113 20.54 -16.00 -2.44
C MET A 113 19.72 -15.50 -3.65
N TRP A 114 18.50 -14.99 -3.45
CA TRP A 114 17.71 -14.38 -4.52
C TRP A 114 18.39 -13.14 -5.10
N ASN A 115 18.97 -12.29 -4.24
CA ASN A 115 19.74 -11.12 -4.65
C ASN A 115 20.97 -11.50 -5.49
N HIS A 116 21.69 -12.55 -5.12
CA HIS A 116 22.84 -13.05 -5.89
C HIS A 116 22.41 -13.57 -7.26
N ARG A 117 21.29 -14.31 -7.34
CA ARG A 117 20.75 -14.78 -8.63
C ARG A 117 20.40 -13.61 -9.55
N ILE A 118 19.73 -12.58 -9.03
CA ILE A 118 19.44 -11.33 -9.75
C ILE A 118 20.73 -10.70 -10.27
N TRP A 119 21.75 -10.58 -9.41
CA TRP A 119 23.04 -10.01 -9.81
C TRP A 119 23.70 -10.83 -10.92
N CYS A 120 23.68 -12.17 -10.86
CA CYS A 120 24.20 -13.01 -11.95
C CYS A 120 23.49 -12.73 -13.28
N LEU A 121 22.15 -12.67 -13.28
CA LEU A 121 21.37 -12.42 -14.50
C LEU A 121 21.62 -11.03 -15.09
N GLN A 122 21.85 -10.02 -14.25
CA GLN A 122 22.14 -8.66 -14.69
C GLN A 122 23.53 -8.50 -15.31
N ASN A 123 24.48 -9.37 -14.94
CA ASN A 123 25.87 -9.27 -15.40
C ASN A 123 26.27 -10.34 -16.42
N MET A 124 25.42 -11.34 -16.65
CA MET A 124 25.73 -12.41 -17.61
C MET A 124 25.51 -11.97 -19.06
N PRO A 125 26.31 -12.46 -20.02
CA PRO A 125 26.22 -12.02 -21.42
C PRO A 125 24.88 -12.32 -22.10
N LYS A 126 24.31 -13.51 -21.85
CA LYS A 126 23.04 -13.96 -22.45
C LYS A 126 22.14 -14.64 -21.41
N PRO A 127 21.38 -13.87 -20.61
CA PRO A 127 20.40 -14.42 -19.67
C PRO A 127 19.24 -15.11 -20.40
N ASP A 128 18.83 -16.28 -19.89
CA ASP A 128 17.65 -17.02 -20.38
C ASP A 128 16.43 -16.69 -19.50
N TRP A 129 15.74 -15.60 -19.85
CA TRP A 129 14.57 -15.14 -19.10
C TRP A 129 13.40 -16.13 -19.13
N GLN A 130 13.31 -16.99 -20.14
CA GLN A 130 12.24 -17.99 -20.22
C GLN A 130 12.51 -19.15 -19.25
N ALA A 131 13.76 -19.56 -19.10
CA ALA A 131 14.16 -20.50 -18.05
C ALA A 131 13.88 -19.93 -16.65
N GLU A 132 14.07 -18.61 -16.44
CA GLU A 132 13.75 -17.96 -15.17
C GLU A 132 12.24 -17.91 -14.87
N LEU A 133 11.40 -17.67 -15.88
CA LEU A 133 9.94 -17.79 -15.74
C LEU A 133 9.53 -19.22 -15.36
N GLY A 134 10.12 -20.23 -15.99
CA GLY A 134 9.87 -21.64 -15.67
C GLY A 134 10.35 -22.04 -14.27
N LEU A 135 11.49 -21.49 -13.81
CA LEU A 135 11.98 -21.68 -12.45
C LEU A 135 11.01 -21.10 -11.43
N VAL A 136 10.63 -19.83 -11.58
CA VAL A 136 9.78 -19.16 -10.60
C VAL A 136 8.37 -19.74 -10.57
N GLU A 137 7.85 -20.21 -11.71
CA GLU A 137 6.60 -20.95 -11.74
C GLU A 137 6.66 -22.23 -10.89
N LYS A 138 7.72 -23.04 -11.03
CA LYS A 138 7.92 -24.25 -10.21
C LYS A 138 8.00 -23.89 -8.73
N MET A 139 8.72 -22.82 -8.38
CA MET A 139 8.84 -22.35 -7.00
C MET A 139 7.48 -21.92 -6.42
N LEU A 140 6.69 -21.16 -7.17
CA LEU A 140 5.35 -20.73 -6.78
C LEU A 140 4.30 -21.85 -6.84
N THR A 141 4.62 -22.99 -7.45
CA THR A 141 3.80 -24.21 -7.33
C THR A 141 4.10 -24.93 -6.00
N MET A 142 5.34 -24.86 -5.49
CA MET A 142 5.71 -25.44 -4.21
C MET A 142 5.28 -24.58 -3.00
N ASP A 143 5.41 -23.26 -3.10
CA ASP A 143 4.95 -22.30 -2.10
C ASP A 143 4.32 -21.10 -2.82
N ALA A 144 3.01 -21.18 -3.03
CA ALA A 144 2.21 -20.19 -3.75
C ALA A 144 2.25 -18.79 -3.11
N ARG A 145 2.57 -18.70 -1.82
CA ARG A 145 2.63 -17.45 -1.05
C ARG A 145 4.07 -16.97 -0.80
N ASN A 146 5.07 -17.58 -1.44
CA ASN A 146 6.44 -17.13 -1.32
C ASN A 146 6.63 -15.76 -1.99
N PHE A 147 6.66 -14.70 -1.19
CA PHE A 147 6.80 -13.34 -1.69
C PHE A 147 8.13 -13.11 -2.43
N HIS A 148 9.22 -13.80 -2.07
CA HIS A 148 10.48 -13.72 -2.85
C HIS A 148 10.30 -14.28 -4.26
N GLY A 149 9.51 -15.35 -4.41
CA GLY A 149 9.16 -15.89 -5.72
C GLY A 149 8.35 -14.89 -6.54
N TRP A 150 7.35 -14.24 -5.93
CA TRP A 150 6.57 -13.20 -6.61
C TRP A 150 7.39 -11.94 -6.96
N ASP A 151 8.24 -11.48 -6.06
CA ASP A 151 9.17 -10.36 -6.32
C ASP A 151 10.15 -10.70 -7.44
N TYR A 152 10.70 -11.91 -7.42
CA TYR A 152 11.59 -12.38 -8.47
C TYR A 152 10.87 -12.49 -9.82
N ARG A 153 9.63 -12.98 -9.84
CA ARG A 153 8.81 -13.00 -11.06
C ARG A 153 8.58 -11.59 -11.59
N ARG A 154 8.22 -10.62 -10.74
CA ARG A 154 8.09 -9.21 -11.12
C ARG A 154 9.39 -8.65 -11.70
N PHE A 155 10.54 -9.01 -11.13
CA PHE A 155 11.85 -8.63 -11.66
C PHE A 155 12.11 -9.20 -13.08
N VAL A 156 11.80 -10.48 -13.30
CA VAL A 156 11.95 -11.15 -14.60
C VAL A 156 10.99 -10.54 -15.65
N VAL A 157 9.71 -10.41 -15.30
CA VAL A 157 8.70 -9.77 -16.17
C VAL A 157 9.07 -8.32 -16.45
N GLY A 158 9.57 -7.57 -15.47
CA GLY A 158 10.04 -6.19 -15.66
C GLY A 158 11.24 -6.08 -16.61
N HIS A 159 12.11 -7.09 -16.68
CA HIS A 159 13.15 -7.17 -17.72
C HIS A 159 12.55 -7.44 -19.10
N LEU A 160 11.65 -8.41 -19.20
CA LEU A 160 10.96 -8.73 -20.46
C LEU A 160 10.20 -7.51 -21.02
N ARG A 161 9.46 -6.79 -20.16
CA ARG A 161 8.75 -5.56 -20.52
C ARG A 161 9.70 -4.48 -21.05
N ARG A 162 10.86 -4.25 -20.38
CA ARG A 162 11.86 -3.28 -20.85
C ARG A 162 12.48 -3.67 -22.18
N ASN A 163 12.75 -4.94 -22.40
CA ASN A 163 13.28 -5.42 -23.68
C ASN A 163 12.24 -5.28 -24.82
N ALA A 164 10.96 -5.34 -24.50
CA ALA A 164 9.84 -5.13 -25.41
C ALA A 164 9.34 -3.67 -25.46
N SER A 165 10.05 -2.69 -24.89
CA SER A 165 9.52 -1.32 -24.74
C SER A 165 9.18 -0.63 -26.07
N ASN A 166 9.86 -1.04 -27.15
CA ASN A 166 9.66 -0.51 -28.50
C ASN A 166 8.76 -1.40 -29.36
N ASP A 167 8.17 -2.45 -28.78
CA ASP A 167 7.29 -3.42 -29.44
C ASP A 167 5.98 -3.56 -28.64
N PRO A 168 4.94 -2.78 -28.99
CA PRO A 168 3.65 -2.81 -28.29
C PRO A 168 2.96 -4.18 -28.32
N GLU A 169 3.15 -4.98 -29.37
CA GLU A 169 2.54 -6.31 -29.49
C GLU A 169 3.21 -7.28 -28.52
N ALA A 170 4.54 -7.29 -28.46
CA ALA A 170 5.28 -8.08 -27.48
C ALA A 170 4.94 -7.68 -26.04
N LEU A 171 4.82 -6.37 -25.76
CA LEU A 171 4.41 -5.89 -24.43
C LEU A 171 3.01 -6.39 -24.06
N THR A 172 2.05 -6.28 -24.99
CA THR A 172 0.68 -6.77 -24.79
C THR A 172 0.67 -8.28 -24.52
N ASN A 173 1.44 -9.07 -25.26
CA ASN A 173 1.57 -10.51 -25.05
C ASN A 173 2.14 -10.84 -23.67
N ILE A 174 3.17 -10.12 -23.20
CA ILE A 174 3.74 -10.31 -21.85
C ILE A 174 2.68 -10.04 -20.77
N ILE A 175 1.90 -8.95 -20.90
CA ILE A 175 0.85 -8.58 -19.95
C ILE A 175 -0.25 -9.66 -19.94
N GLN A 176 -0.69 -10.14 -21.12
CA GLN A 176 -1.69 -11.20 -21.24
C GLN A 176 -1.20 -12.54 -20.64
N GLN A 177 0.06 -12.91 -20.87
CA GLN A 177 0.66 -14.10 -20.27
C GLN A 177 0.71 -14.00 -18.74
N GLU A 178 1.09 -12.84 -18.20
CA GLU A 178 1.10 -12.63 -16.76
C GLU A 178 -0.32 -12.66 -16.17
N TYR A 179 -1.29 -12.05 -16.86
CA TYR A 179 -2.69 -12.10 -16.45
C TYR A 179 -3.21 -13.55 -16.40
N LYS A 180 -2.93 -14.36 -17.44
CA LYS A 180 -3.24 -15.79 -17.47
C LYS A 180 -2.56 -16.56 -16.34
N PHE A 181 -1.31 -16.23 -16.03
CA PHE A 181 -0.58 -16.83 -14.92
C PHE A 181 -1.25 -16.53 -13.58
N THR A 182 -1.74 -15.29 -13.34
CA THR A 182 -2.51 -14.98 -12.12
C THR A 182 -3.79 -15.81 -12.03
N THR A 183 -4.53 -15.98 -13.13
CA THR A 183 -5.73 -16.85 -13.18
C THR A 183 -5.37 -18.29 -12.79
N GLN A 184 -4.30 -18.85 -13.36
CA GLN A 184 -3.83 -20.18 -13.03
C GLN A 184 -3.48 -20.30 -11.53
N LYS A 185 -2.81 -19.30 -10.96
CA LYS A 185 -2.40 -19.31 -9.55
C LYS A 185 -3.56 -19.10 -8.57
N ILE A 186 -4.58 -18.34 -8.95
CA ILE A 186 -5.83 -18.20 -8.19
C ILE A 186 -6.61 -19.52 -8.20
N ASN A 187 -6.78 -20.13 -9.36
CA ASN A 187 -7.50 -21.42 -9.48
C ASN A 187 -6.77 -22.58 -8.78
N GLN A 188 -5.45 -22.49 -8.62
CA GLN A 188 -4.67 -23.45 -7.82
C GLN A 188 -4.91 -23.27 -6.31
N SER A 189 -5.15 -22.05 -5.84
CA SER A 189 -5.41 -21.73 -4.44
C SER A 189 -6.02 -20.34 -4.31
N PHE A 190 -7.30 -20.26 -3.92
CA PHE A 190 -7.98 -18.99 -3.67
C PHE A 190 -7.33 -18.17 -2.54
N SER A 191 -6.61 -18.83 -1.64
CA SER A 191 -5.79 -18.21 -0.59
C SER A 191 -4.52 -17.50 -1.06
N ASN A 192 -4.26 -17.48 -2.36
CA ASN A 192 -3.06 -16.86 -2.91
C ASN A 192 -3.22 -15.34 -3.06
N TYR A 193 -3.13 -14.60 -1.94
CA TYR A 193 -3.18 -13.13 -1.94
C TYR A 193 -2.24 -12.49 -2.95
N SER A 194 -1.03 -13.05 -3.14
CA SER A 194 -0.05 -12.50 -4.09
C SER A 194 -0.54 -12.59 -5.54
N ALA A 195 -1.28 -13.63 -5.91
CA ALA A 195 -1.87 -13.75 -7.24
C ALA A 195 -3.00 -12.74 -7.45
N TRP A 196 -3.90 -12.58 -6.47
CA TRP A 196 -4.96 -11.56 -6.50
C TRP A 196 -4.40 -10.13 -6.59
N HIS A 197 -3.38 -9.83 -5.78
CA HIS A 197 -2.72 -8.53 -5.81
C HIS A 197 -2.06 -8.26 -7.16
N GLN A 198 -1.32 -9.23 -7.71
CA GLN A 198 -0.70 -9.09 -9.02
C GLN A 198 -1.77 -8.89 -10.11
N ARG A 199 -2.89 -9.62 -10.03
CA ARG A 199 -4.03 -9.49 -10.95
C ARG A 199 -4.62 -8.09 -10.91
N SER A 200 -4.79 -7.52 -9.72
CA SER A 200 -5.36 -6.17 -9.54
C SER A 200 -4.50 -5.07 -10.18
N LYS A 201 -3.19 -5.29 -10.32
CA LYS A 201 -2.28 -4.36 -11.01
C LYS A 201 -2.28 -4.53 -12.53
N LEU A 202 -2.55 -5.74 -13.03
CA LEU A 202 -2.56 -6.03 -14.46
C LEU A 202 -3.90 -5.69 -15.13
N LEU A 203 -5.00 -5.79 -14.39
CA LEU A 203 -6.33 -5.68 -14.95
C LEU A 203 -6.60 -4.33 -15.65
N PRO A 204 -6.23 -3.16 -15.08
CA PRO A 204 -6.36 -1.89 -15.79
C PRO A 204 -5.58 -1.86 -17.11
N GLU A 205 -4.36 -2.41 -17.13
CA GLU A 205 -3.54 -2.50 -18.35
C GLU A 205 -4.19 -3.42 -19.40
N ILE A 206 -4.77 -4.56 -18.98
CA ILE A 206 -5.45 -5.52 -19.85
C ILE A 206 -6.65 -4.88 -20.55
N VAL A 207 -7.43 -4.08 -19.81
CA VAL A 207 -8.65 -3.50 -20.36
C VAL A 207 -8.44 -2.14 -21.03
N ALA A 208 -7.25 -1.55 -20.96
CA ALA A 208 -7.00 -0.18 -21.42
C ALA A 208 -7.48 0.07 -22.87
N SER A 209 -7.22 -0.89 -23.77
CA SER A 209 -7.59 -0.81 -25.18
C SER A 209 -8.98 -1.37 -25.52
N MET A 210 -9.72 -1.87 -24.54
CA MET A 210 -11.04 -2.50 -24.74
C MET A 210 -12.18 -1.49 -24.83
N THR A 211 -13.27 -1.88 -25.48
CA THR A 211 -14.53 -1.12 -25.48
C THR A 211 -15.17 -1.12 -24.10
N ALA A 212 -16.17 -0.25 -23.88
CA ALA A 212 -16.91 -0.22 -22.62
C ALA A 212 -17.65 -1.53 -22.36
N GLU A 213 -18.21 -2.15 -23.40
CA GLU A 213 -18.90 -3.44 -23.33
C GLU A 213 -17.95 -4.57 -22.95
N GLU A 214 -16.76 -4.62 -23.56
CA GLU A 214 -15.72 -5.60 -23.24
C GLU A 214 -15.22 -5.42 -21.80
N LYS A 215 -14.96 -4.19 -21.38
CA LYS A 215 -14.62 -3.83 -19.98
C LYS A 215 -15.66 -4.34 -18.99
N ASN A 216 -16.94 -4.12 -19.30
CA ASN A 216 -18.04 -4.57 -18.46
C ASN A 216 -18.12 -6.10 -18.41
N GLN A 217 -17.89 -6.79 -19.52
CA GLN A 217 -17.84 -8.26 -19.52
C GLN A 217 -16.68 -8.80 -18.67
N VAL A 218 -15.51 -8.16 -18.75
CA VAL A 218 -14.38 -8.51 -17.88
C VAL A 218 -14.72 -8.27 -16.41
N ALA A 219 -15.36 -7.15 -16.06
CA ALA A 219 -15.80 -6.88 -14.69
C ALA A 219 -16.77 -7.93 -14.15
N LEU A 220 -17.76 -8.35 -14.96
CA LEU A 220 -18.68 -9.43 -14.58
C LEU A 220 -17.94 -10.76 -14.36
N ASN A 221 -16.99 -11.11 -15.24
CA ASN A 221 -16.21 -12.33 -15.09
C ASN A 221 -15.32 -12.30 -13.83
N GLU A 222 -14.77 -11.13 -13.46
CA GLU A 222 -14.00 -10.97 -12.22
C GLU A 222 -14.88 -11.08 -10.97
N LEU A 223 -16.11 -10.56 -11.02
CA LEU A 223 -17.10 -10.73 -9.96
C LEU A 223 -17.44 -12.20 -9.78
N ASP A 224 -17.68 -12.93 -10.87
CA ASP A 224 -17.97 -14.36 -10.80
C ASP A 224 -16.78 -15.17 -10.27
N LEU A 225 -15.56 -14.82 -10.68
CA LEU A 225 -14.34 -15.45 -10.17
C LEU A 225 -14.20 -15.26 -8.65
N VAL A 226 -14.37 -14.04 -8.16
CA VAL A 226 -14.22 -13.75 -6.72
C VAL A 226 -15.39 -14.32 -5.90
N LYS A 227 -16.62 -14.31 -6.43
CA LYS A 227 -17.78 -14.97 -5.82
C LYS A 227 -17.53 -16.46 -5.65
N ASN A 228 -17.08 -17.15 -6.70
CA ASN A 228 -16.73 -18.57 -6.61
C ASN A 228 -15.68 -18.86 -5.53
N ALA A 229 -14.70 -17.96 -5.37
CA ALA A 229 -13.69 -18.08 -4.34
C ALA A 229 -14.26 -17.93 -2.92
N ILE A 230 -15.07 -16.89 -2.65
CA ILE A 230 -15.66 -16.65 -1.32
C ILE A 230 -16.70 -17.72 -0.93
N TYR A 231 -17.45 -18.27 -1.89
CA TYR A 231 -18.37 -19.39 -1.61
C TYR A 231 -17.64 -20.71 -1.39
N THR A 232 -16.42 -20.86 -1.90
CA THR A 232 -15.60 -22.06 -1.67
C THR A 232 -14.90 -22.02 -0.32
N ASP A 233 -14.39 -20.85 0.08
CA ASP A 233 -13.70 -20.65 1.36
C ASP A 233 -14.00 -19.24 1.93
N PRO A 234 -15.11 -19.08 2.66
CA PRO A 234 -15.55 -17.78 3.18
C PRO A 234 -14.63 -17.20 4.25
N GLU A 235 -13.75 -18.01 4.83
CA GLU A 235 -12.77 -17.55 5.83
C GLU A 235 -11.48 -17.02 5.19
N ASP A 236 -11.28 -17.23 3.89
CA ASP A 236 -10.10 -16.72 3.19
C ASP A 236 -10.20 -15.23 2.85
N GLN A 237 -9.44 -14.42 3.59
CA GLN A 237 -9.38 -12.98 3.42
C GLN A 237 -8.98 -12.49 2.01
N SER A 238 -8.29 -13.31 1.21
CA SER A 238 -7.66 -12.84 -0.03
C SER A 238 -8.69 -12.48 -1.08
N ALA A 239 -9.71 -13.34 -1.24
CA ALA A 239 -10.81 -13.11 -2.17
C ALA A 239 -11.64 -11.90 -1.74
N TRP A 240 -11.94 -11.75 -0.44
CA TRP A 240 -12.66 -10.60 0.10
C TRP A 240 -11.96 -9.27 -0.18
N LEU A 241 -10.64 -9.20 0.03
CA LEU A 241 -9.86 -7.99 -0.24
C LEU A 241 -9.84 -7.64 -1.73
N TYR A 242 -9.77 -8.65 -2.61
CA TYR A 242 -9.88 -8.44 -4.05
C TYR A 242 -11.28 -7.96 -4.45
N TYR A 243 -12.33 -8.51 -3.82
CA TYR A 243 -13.72 -8.13 -4.04
C TYR A 243 -13.97 -6.67 -3.64
N TRP A 244 -13.43 -6.24 -2.50
CA TRP A 244 -13.47 -4.85 -2.06
C TRP A 244 -12.72 -3.93 -3.01
N TRP A 245 -11.58 -4.37 -3.57
CA TRP A 245 -10.88 -3.59 -4.59
C TRP A 245 -11.70 -3.46 -5.89
N LEU A 246 -12.34 -4.54 -6.33
CA LEU A 246 -13.11 -4.61 -7.57
C LEU A 246 -14.34 -3.68 -7.55
N LEU A 247 -15.09 -3.69 -6.45
CA LEU A 247 -16.31 -2.90 -6.30
C LEU A 247 -16.08 -1.55 -5.62
N GLY A 248 -15.04 -1.46 -4.79
CA GLY A 248 -14.74 -0.32 -3.96
C GLY A 248 -14.59 0.98 -4.74
N ARG A 249 -14.67 2.08 -4.01
CA ARG A 249 -14.25 3.37 -4.53
C ARG A 249 -12.74 3.45 -4.45
N ALA A 250 -12.13 4.02 -5.48
CA ALA A 250 -10.81 4.59 -5.35
C ALA A 250 -10.78 5.50 -4.10
N PRO A 251 -9.68 5.56 -3.35
CA PRO A 251 -9.47 6.58 -2.32
C PRO A 251 -9.94 7.93 -2.86
N ASP A 252 -10.86 8.63 -2.17
CA ASP A 252 -11.28 9.92 -2.70
C ASP A 252 -10.04 10.81 -2.85
N HIS A 253 -10.04 11.65 -3.88
CA HIS A 253 -8.99 12.62 -3.98
C HIS A 253 -9.03 13.59 -2.79
N VAL A 254 -7.86 14.03 -2.35
CA VAL A 254 -7.74 15.24 -1.56
C VAL A 254 -8.49 16.35 -2.30
N THR A 255 -9.44 16.95 -1.62
CA THR A 255 -10.30 17.99 -2.16
C THR A 255 -10.24 19.19 -1.23
N LEU A 256 -10.02 20.37 -1.81
CA LEU A 256 -10.19 21.64 -1.13
C LEU A 256 -11.69 21.93 -1.03
N PHE A 257 -12.26 21.86 0.17
CA PHE A 257 -13.68 22.14 0.41
C PHE A 257 -14.01 23.63 0.31
N GLY A 258 -13.08 24.50 0.66
CA GLY A 258 -13.31 25.93 0.57
C GLY A 258 -12.12 26.76 1.04
N ALA A 259 -12.19 28.04 0.69
CA ALA A 259 -11.26 29.08 1.11
C ALA A 259 -12.07 30.25 1.66
N TYR A 260 -11.85 30.59 2.93
CA TYR A 260 -12.69 31.52 3.67
C TYR A 260 -11.86 32.67 4.23
N GLN A 261 -12.31 33.90 4.05
CA GLN A 261 -11.74 35.09 4.68
C GLN A 261 -12.61 35.49 5.88
N ILE A 262 -12.00 35.72 7.03
CA ILE A 262 -12.72 36.16 8.22
C ILE A 262 -13.18 37.62 8.03
N GLU A 263 -14.46 37.90 8.31
CA GLU A 263 -15.01 39.25 8.15
C GLU A 263 -14.45 40.24 9.18
N SER A 264 -14.31 39.81 10.44
CA SER A 264 -13.78 40.65 11.52
C SER A 264 -12.29 40.94 11.38
N ASP A 265 -11.55 40.08 10.67
CA ASP A 265 -10.13 40.25 10.38
C ASP A 265 -9.80 39.72 8.97
N PRO A 266 -9.87 40.59 7.94
CA PRO A 266 -9.60 40.20 6.57
C PRO A 266 -8.17 39.72 6.29
N SER A 267 -7.24 39.87 7.25
CA SER A 267 -5.87 39.35 7.12
C SER A 267 -5.82 37.82 7.21
N ILE A 268 -6.83 37.19 7.82
CA ILE A 268 -6.88 35.75 8.07
C ILE A 268 -7.71 35.04 6.99
N VAL A 269 -7.08 34.06 6.36
CA VAL A 269 -7.72 33.14 5.41
C VAL A 269 -7.63 31.71 5.93
N ILE A 270 -8.73 30.96 5.83
CA ILE A 270 -8.85 29.57 6.27
C ILE A 270 -9.08 28.70 5.04
N LEU A 271 -8.27 27.65 4.90
CA LEU A 271 -8.47 26.59 3.92
C LEU A 271 -8.95 25.34 4.64
N GLY A 272 -9.98 24.69 4.10
CA GLY A 272 -10.49 23.42 4.60
C GLY A 272 -10.32 22.31 3.57
N PHE A 273 -9.71 21.20 3.97
CA PHE A 273 -9.55 20.00 3.15
C PHE A 273 -10.38 18.85 3.71
N ASN A 274 -10.75 17.91 2.84
CA ASN A 274 -11.45 16.67 3.21
C ASN A 274 -10.55 15.62 3.90
N ASP A 275 -9.25 15.88 4.04
CA ASP A 275 -8.30 15.04 4.77
C ASP A 275 -7.16 15.90 5.34
N LYS A 276 -6.38 15.32 6.25
CA LYS A 276 -5.11 15.91 6.69
C LYS A 276 -4.11 15.86 5.55
N ILE A 277 -3.53 17.01 5.23
CA ILE A 277 -2.54 17.17 4.17
C ILE A 277 -1.28 17.84 4.70
N LYS A 278 -0.16 17.66 4.00
CA LYS A 278 1.09 18.41 4.21
C LYS A 278 1.35 19.27 2.99
N PHE A 279 1.72 20.52 3.19
CA PHE A 279 2.26 21.32 2.09
C PHE A 279 3.74 20.96 1.87
N THR A 280 4.24 21.07 0.64
CA THR A 280 5.68 21.08 0.32
C THR A 280 6.13 22.49 -0.08
N GLN A 281 5.18 23.32 -0.52
CA GLN A 281 5.38 24.73 -0.83
C GLN A 281 4.15 25.53 -0.35
N LYS A 282 4.34 26.83 -0.11
CA LYS A 282 3.23 27.70 0.30
C LYS A 282 2.21 27.86 -0.84
N PRO A 283 0.90 27.85 -0.55
CA PRO A 283 -0.13 28.25 -1.52
C PRO A 283 0.02 29.72 -1.92
N ARG A 284 -0.47 30.09 -3.11
CA ARG A 284 -0.40 31.47 -3.62
C ARG A 284 -1.70 32.21 -3.32
N LEU A 285 -1.64 33.27 -2.51
CA LEU A 285 -2.73 34.23 -2.38
C LEU A 285 -2.61 35.29 -3.46
N LEU A 286 -3.69 35.58 -4.19
CA LEU A 286 -3.72 36.58 -5.25
C LEU A 286 -4.70 37.71 -4.91
N ASN A 287 -4.29 38.95 -5.16
CA ASN A 287 -5.16 40.13 -5.10
C ASN A 287 -6.00 40.27 -6.39
N GLU A 288 -6.80 41.33 -6.49
CA GLU A 288 -7.65 41.60 -7.67
C GLU A 288 -6.86 41.75 -8.98
N GLN A 289 -5.61 42.20 -8.90
CA GLN A 289 -4.72 42.40 -10.04
C GLN A 289 -3.94 41.13 -10.41
N GLY A 290 -4.18 40.02 -9.72
CA GLY A 290 -3.46 38.76 -9.93
C GLY A 290 -2.04 38.74 -9.37
N GLN A 291 -1.67 39.70 -8.52
CA GLN A 291 -0.37 39.76 -7.87
C GLN A 291 -0.38 38.95 -6.57
N THR A 292 0.76 38.31 -6.27
CA THR A 292 0.93 37.49 -5.06
C THR A 292 0.93 38.37 -3.81
N VAL A 293 0.11 38.01 -2.83
CA VAL A 293 0.07 38.59 -1.48
C VAL A 293 0.92 37.72 -0.55
N ASP A 294 1.89 38.33 0.13
CA ASP A 294 2.74 37.61 1.07
C ASP A 294 1.95 37.16 2.31
N CYS A 295 2.22 35.94 2.76
CA CYS A 295 1.53 35.33 3.89
C CYS A 295 2.38 34.34 4.67
N ARG A 296 2.04 34.20 5.95
CA ARG A 296 2.49 33.10 6.80
C ARG A 296 1.43 31.99 6.76
N LEU A 297 1.89 30.75 6.73
CA LEU A 297 1.04 29.57 6.70
C LEU A 297 1.11 28.86 8.06
N TYR A 298 -0.02 28.39 8.56
CA TYR A 298 -0.13 27.71 9.85
C TYR A 298 -1.08 26.50 9.75
N PRO A 299 -0.69 25.33 10.26
CA PRO A 299 -1.60 24.19 10.39
C PRO A 299 -2.57 24.41 11.56
N PHE A 300 -3.87 24.23 11.33
CA PHE A 300 -4.89 24.28 12.36
C PHE A 300 -5.24 22.86 12.85
N ASP A 301 -4.53 22.46 13.89
CA ASP A 301 -4.78 21.38 14.87
C ASP A 301 -4.12 19.97 14.76
N SER A 302 -3.76 19.50 15.98
CA SER A 302 -3.34 18.20 16.54
C SER A 302 -1.88 17.76 16.44
N ASN A 303 -1.09 18.00 17.51
CA ASN A 303 0.23 17.45 17.91
C ASN A 303 1.39 17.44 16.89
N ASN A 304 1.11 17.59 15.61
CA ASN A 304 2.01 17.43 14.49
C ASN A 304 1.91 18.67 13.62
N GLN A 305 2.89 19.56 13.75
CA GLN A 305 2.98 20.82 13.02
C GLN A 305 3.20 20.65 11.51
N SER A 306 3.32 19.42 11.00
CA SER A 306 3.58 19.17 9.58
C SER A 306 2.34 18.80 8.75
N ALA A 307 1.21 18.44 9.38
CA ALA A 307 0.01 17.98 8.68
C ALA A 307 -1.28 18.48 9.34
N ALA A 308 -2.21 19.03 8.56
CA ALA A 308 -3.53 19.47 9.04
C ALA A 308 -4.59 19.37 7.96
N SER A 309 -5.85 19.24 8.37
CA SER A 309 -7.02 19.33 7.47
C SER A 309 -7.52 20.76 7.31
N ILE A 310 -7.18 21.63 8.26
CA ILE A 310 -7.48 23.06 8.21
C ILE A 310 -6.15 23.81 8.22
N TRP A 311 -6.00 24.80 7.34
CA TRP A 311 -4.82 25.63 7.23
C TRP A 311 -5.19 27.09 7.31
N ILE A 312 -4.37 27.88 8.00
CA ILE A 312 -4.56 29.31 8.19
C ILE A 312 -3.45 30.05 7.46
N LEU A 313 -3.82 31.01 6.64
CA LEU A 313 -2.92 31.95 6.00
C LEU A 313 -3.14 33.32 6.62
N GLN A 314 -2.10 33.88 7.20
CA GLN A 314 -2.09 35.24 7.72
C GLN A 314 -1.36 36.15 6.74
N GLN A 315 -2.07 37.10 6.16
CA GLN A 315 -1.51 38.09 5.23
C GLN A 315 -0.62 39.09 5.98
N GLN A 316 0.57 39.39 5.44
CA GLN A 316 1.52 40.34 6.06
C GLN A 316 1.38 41.78 5.54
N THR A 317 0.65 41.98 4.45
CA THR A 317 0.54 43.27 3.76
C THR A 317 -0.88 43.84 3.85
N THR A 318 -1.03 45.14 3.58
CA THR A 318 -2.33 45.82 3.49
C THR A 318 -3.14 45.44 2.24
N SER A 319 -2.55 44.70 1.28
CA SER A 319 -3.25 44.24 0.08
C SER A 319 -4.11 43.03 0.42
N THR A 320 -5.42 43.16 0.25
CA THR A 320 -6.38 42.09 0.56
C THR A 320 -6.43 41.06 -0.57
N ALA A 321 -6.12 39.80 -0.24
CA ALA A 321 -6.30 38.69 -1.15
C ALA A 321 -7.79 38.51 -1.51
N LYS A 322 -8.05 38.07 -2.74
CA LYS A 322 -9.40 37.70 -3.21
C LYS A 322 -9.51 36.26 -3.64
N ARG A 323 -8.38 35.61 -3.88
CA ARG A 323 -8.33 34.24 -4.39
C ARG A 323 -7.11 33.51 -3.85
N VAL A 324 -7.23 32.20 -3.77
CA VAL A 324 -6.14 31.28 -3.48
C VAL A 324 -5.91 30.36 -4.66
N VAL A 325 -4.64 30.15 -5.01
CA VAL A 325 -4.22 29.20 -6.03
C VAL A 325 -3.31 28.16 -5.39
N ILE A 326 -3.68 26.89 -5.56
CA ILE A 326 -2.96 25.75 -5.01
C ILE A 326 -2.76 24.71 -6.11
N ASP A 327 -1.50 24.44 -6.44
CA ASP A 327 -1.11 23.40 -7.36
C ASP A 327 -1.10 22.05 -6.63
N ALA A 328 -1.70 20.99 -7.20
CA ALA A 328 -1.82 19.71 -6.52
C ALA A 328 -0.47 19.07 -6.14
N ASN A 329 0.57 19.32 -6.92
CA ASN A 329 1.94 18.86 -6.66
C ASN A 329 2.61 19.51 -5.43
N VAL A 330 2.04 20.57 -4.86
CA VAL A 330 2.54 21.19 -3.62
C VAL A 330 1.91 20.62 -2.36
N ILE A 331 1.04 19.62 -2.48
CA ILE A 331 0.38 18.94 -1.38
C ILE A 331 0.83 17.47 -1.32
N LEU A 332 0.85 16.90 -0.12
CA LEU A 332 1.00 15.47 0.14
C LEU A 332 -0.15 15.00 1.03
N PRO A 333 -0.79 13.86 0.75
CA PRO A 333 -1.77 13.30 1.65
C PRO A 333 -1.04 12.80 2.90
N SER A 334 -1.64 12.98 4.08
CA SER A 334 -1.02 12.50 5.33
C SER A 334 -1.09 10.99 5.51
N THR A 335 -1.94 10.32 4.72
CA THR A 335 -2.14 8.87 4.72
C THR A 335 -2.08 8.32 3.29
N SER A 336 -1.81 7.02 3.15
CA SER A 336 -1.91 6.31 1.87
C SER A 336 -3.36 6.04 1.43
N ALA A 337 -4.34 6.49 2.22
CA ALA A 337 -5.76 6.25 2.00
C ALA A 337 -6.47 7.38 1.24
N LYS A 338 -5.73 8.36 0.71
CA LYS A 338 -6.19 9.40 -0.21
C LYS A 338 -5.17 9.58 -1.33
N SER A 339 -5.64 9.84 -2.53
CA SER A 339 -4.80 10.23 -3.67
C SER A 339 -4.85 11.74 -3.86
N ILE A 340 -3.85 12.28 -4.57
CA ILE A 340 -3.88 13.68 -5.02
C ILE A 340 -4.19 13.67 -6.51
N PRO A 341 -5.11 14.50 -7.01
CA PRO A 341 -5.36 14.58 -8.44
C PRO A 341 -4.10 15.08 -9.16
N HIS A 342 -3.67 14.36 -10.21
CA HIS A 342 -2.62 14.85 -11.09
C HIS A 342 -3.10 16.10 -11.85
N ASP A 343 -2.20 17.08 -12.01
CA ASP A 343 -2.39 18.31 -12.78
C ASP A 343 -3.57 19.22 -12.37
N THR A 344 -4.16 19.00 -11.19
CA THR A 344 -5.22 19.88 -10.69
C THR A 344 -4.64 21.15 -10.09
N VAL A 345 -5.24 22.28 -10.47
CA VAL A 345 -4.98 23.59 -9.86
C VAL A 345 -6.28 24.08 -9.23
N TRP A 346 -6.33 24.12 -7.90
CA TRP A 346 -7.45 24.73 -7.19
C TRP A 346 -7.29 26.25 -7.23
N ASN A 347 -8.21 26.93 -7.89
CA ASN A 347 -8.26 28.39 -7.99
C ASN A 347 -9.62 28.88 -7.48
N LEU A 348 -9.71 29.16 -6.17
CA LEU A 348 -10.95 29.53 -5.50
C LEU A 348 -10.95 31.01 -5.12
N GLY A 349 -12.12 31.65 -5.26
CA GLY A 349 -12.38 32.95 -4.61
C GLY A 349 -12.54 32.78 -3.10
N LEU A 350 -12.17 33.80 -2.32
CA LEU A 350 -12.32 33.78 -0.88
C LEU A 350 -13.77 34.12 -0.49
N GLU A 351 -14.46 33.18 0.12
CA GLU A 351 -15.80 33.39 0.69
C GLU A 351 -15.69 34.07 2.06
N LYS A 352 -16.67 34.90 2.43
CA LYS A 352 -16.63 35.59 3.72
C LYS A 352 -17.20 34.72 4.82
N LEU A 353 -16.52 34.70 5.97
CA LEU A 353 -16.94 33.97 7.16
C LEU A 353 -17.09 34.92 8.35
N ASP A 354 -18.32 35.06 8.85
CA ASP A 354 -18.66 35.86 10.02
C ASP A 354 -18.49 35.02 11.29
N CYS A 355 -17.36 35.19 11.99
CA CYS A 355 -17.08 34.50 13.24
C CYS A 355 -16.13 35.29 14.17
N ASN A 356 -16.24 35.07 15.48
CA ASN A 356 -15.42 35.74 16.50
C ASN A 356 -14.10 34.99 16.74
N MET A 357 -12.97 35.68 16.59
CA MET A 357 -11.62 35.11 16.57
C MET A 357 -10.76 35.36 17.81
N GLY A 358 -11.33 35.83 18.93
CA GLY A 358 -10.56 36.28 20.11
C GLY A 358 -9.60 35.26 20.74
N SER A 359 -9.66 33.97 20.39
CA SER A 359 -8.71 32.93 20.84
C SER A 359 -7.68 32.50 19.79
N LEU A 360 -7.83 32.88 18.51
CA LEU A 360 -7.02 32.33 17.42
C LEU A 360 -5.62 32.93 17.38
N GLU A 361 -5.48 34.26 17.54
CA GLU A 361 -4.19 34.95 17.44
C GLU A 361 -3.15 34.40 18.42
N SER A 362 -3.59 34.01 19.63
CA SER A 362 -2.72 33.42 20.66
C SER A 362 -2.09 32.07 20.27
N ARG A 363 -2.60 31.42 19.22
CA ARG A 363 -2.17 30.10 18.73
C ARG A 363 -1.31 30.15 17.47
N LEU A 364 -1.15 31.32 16.85
CA LEU A 364 -0.38 31.53 15.62
C LEU A 364 1.06 32.00 15.95
N SER A 365 1.83 31.19 16.68
CA SER A 365 3.15 31.59 17.20
C SER A 365 4.32 31.30 16.24
N ASP A 366 4.33 30.14 15.56
CA ASP A 366 5.46 29.70 14.72
C ASP A 366 5.06 29.53 13.25
N GLU A 367 5.83 30.15 12.34
CA GLU A 367 5.62 29.98 10.90
C GLU A 367 5.93 28.54 10.45
N TRP A 368 5.02 27.97 9.67
CA TRP A 368 5.20 26.63 9.11
C TRP A 368 6.43 26.53 8.20
N LYS A 369 7.15 25.40 8.29
CA LYS A 369 8.28 25.06 7.43
C LYS A 369 8.00 23.80 6.60
N PRO A 370 8.38 23.78 5.32
CA PRO A 370 8.19 22.61 4.47
C PRO A 370 8.97 21.39 4.99
N PRO A 371 8.35 20.21 5.07
CA PRO A 371 9.03 18.99 5.48
C PRO A 371 10.03 18.54 4.40
N ALA A 372 11.15 17.93 4.80
CA ALA A 372 12.18 17.38 3.90
C ALA A 372 11.77 16.05 3.22
N THR A 373 10.48 15.83 3.00
CA THR A 373 9.95 14.55 2.51
C THR A 373 9.73 14.62 1.00
N GLN A 374 10.25 13.63 0.27
CA GLN A 374 9.95 13.45 -1.15
C GLN A 374 8.54 12.90 -1.33
N MET A 375 7.89 13.31 -2.42
CA MET A 375 6.59 12.79 -2.82
C MET A 375 6.73 11.29 -3.10
N TYR A 376 6.03 10.45 -2.34
CA TYR A 376 5.92 9.03 -2.68
C TYR A 376 5.04 8.93 -3.93
N THR A 377 5.66 8.73 -5.08
CA THR A 377 4.97 8.39 -6.32
C THR A 377 4.58 6.92 -6.24
N ASP A 378 3.37 6.63 -5.76
CA ASP A 378 2.78 5.32 -5.93
C ASP A 378 2.18 5.24 -7.34
N PRO A 379 2.79 4.48 -8.28
CA PRO A 379 2.25 4.34 -9.64
C PRO A 379 0.87 3.68 -9.67
N THR A 380 0.37 3.19 -8.53
CA THR A 380 -0.93 2.56 -8.39
C THR A 380 -2.02 3.52 -7.89
N LEU A 381 -1.66 4.76 -7.57
CA LEU A 381 -2.59 5.87 -7.37
C LEU A 381 -2.95 6.59 -8.68
N ASP A 382 -2.13 6.45 -9.73
CA ASP A 382 -2.33 7.08 -11.05
C ASP A 382 -3.43 6.40 -11.89
N ASP A 383 -3.76 5.14 -11.60
CA ASP A 383 -4.65 4.32 -12.44
C ASP A 383 -6.03 4.10 -11.80
N GLN A 384 -6.66 5.22 -11.42
CA GLN A 384 -7.94 5.22 -10.68
C GLN A 384 -9.14 5.64 -11.53
N THR A 385 -9.03 5.53 -12.86
CA THR A 385 -10.23 5.58 -13.69
C THR A 385 -11.05 4.31 -13.43
N SER A 386 -12.36 4.45 -13.24
CA SER A 386 -13.26 3.29 -13.20
C SER A 386 -13.08 2.53 -14.50
N TRP A 387 -12.38 1.40 -14.45
CA TRP A 387 -11.96 0.66 -15.64
C TRP A 387 -13.13 -0.06 -16.33
N PHE A 388 -14.33 0.00 -15.73
CA PHE A 388 -15.61 -0.43 -16.29
C PHE A 388 -16.71 0.63 -16.05
N THR A 389 -17.82 0.51 -16.78
CA THR A 389 -18.94 1.48 -16.81
C THR A 389 -20.27 0.93 -16.28
N LEU A 390 -20.28 -0.27 -15.70
CA LEU A 390 -21.45 -0.85 -15.02
C LEU A 390 -22.07 0.14 -14.01
N ASP A 391 -23.40 0.14 -13.92
CA ASP A 391 -24.13 0.96 -12.97
C ASP A 391 -23.82 0.53 -11.52
N LYS A 392 -22.98 1.31 -10.84
CA LYS A 392 -22.52 1.03 -9.47
C LYS A 392 -23.69 0.88 -8.49
N LEU A 393 -24.79 1.62 -8.66
CA LEU A 393 -25.94 1.54 -7.75
C LEU A 393 -26.61 0.17 -7.80
N ASN A 394 -26.92 -0.32 -9.01
CA ASN A 394 -27.52 -1.65 -9.20
C ASN A 394 -26.53 -2.75 -8.85
N LEU A 395 -25.23 -2.55 -9.14
CA LEU A 395 -24.19 -3.49 -8.78
C LEU A 395 -24.09 -3.68 -7.26
N PHE A 396 -23.99 -2.60 -6.48
CA PHE A 396 -23.97 -2.71 -5.02
C PHE A 396 -25.22 -3.39 -4.46
N LYS A 397 -26.41 -3.13 -5.03
CA LYS A 397 -27.63 -3.83 -4.60
C LYS A 397 -27.52 -5.34 -4.84
N ALA A 398 -27.14 -5.76 -6.04
CA ALA A 398 -27.03 -7.18 -6.37
C ALA A 398 -25.99 -7.89 -5.49
N GLU A 399 -24.82 -7.27 -5.33
CA GLU A 399 -23.71 -7.85 -4.59
C GLU A 399 -23.95 -7.84 -3.06
N ILE A 400 -24.75 -6.90 -2.54
CA ILE A 400 -25.25 -6.94 -1.15
C ILE A 400 -26.18 -8.13 -0.94
N GLU A 401 -27.11 -8.41 -1.86
CA GLU A 401 -27.97 -9.60 -1.73
C GLU A 401 -27.13 -10.89 -1.78
N THR A 402 -26.13 -10.98 -2.65
CA THR A 402 -25.19 -12.12 -2.67
C THR A 402 -24.51 -12.32 -1.32
N VAL A 403 -24.04 -11.24 -0.68
CA VAL A 403 -23.42 -11.33 0.66
C VAL A 403 -24.44 -11.73 1.73
N ARG A 404 -25.69 -11.26 1.64
CA ARG A 404 -26.77 -11.67 2.56
C ARG A 404 -27.12 -13.15 2.41
N GLU A 405 -27.23 -13.64 1.17
CA GLU A 405 -27.44 -15.07 0.89
C GLU A 405 -26.31 -15.93 1.48
N LEU A 406 -25.07 -15.46 1.43
CA LEU A 406 -23.96 -16.13 2.10
C LEU A 406 -24.11 -16.09 3.64
N LEU A 407 -24.55 -14.97 4.21
CA LEU A 407 -24.79 -14.84 5.65
C LEU A 407 -25.98 -15.67 6.14
N ASP A 408 -26.93 -16.00 5.28
CA ASP A 408 -28.00 -16.96 5.62
C ASP A 408 -27.43 -18.37 5.85
N ILE A 409 -26.32 -18.71 5.20
CA ILE A 409 -25.63 -20.00 5.31
C ILE A 409 -24.56 -19.95 6.42
N GLU A 410 -23.76 -18.89 6.43
CA GLU A 410 -22.61 -18.66 7.31
C GLU A 410 -22.81 -17.37 8.13
N PRO A 411 -23.75 -17.36 9.10
CA PRO A 411 -24.17 -16.13 9.77
C PRO A 411 -23.06 -15.45 10.57
N ASP A 412 -22.07 -16.20 11.03
CA ASP A 412 -21.00 -15.71 11.87
C ASP A 412 -19.68 -15.52 11.09
N SER A 413 -19.73 -15.54 9.75
CA SER A 413 -18.56 -15.18 8.94
C SER A 413 -18.22 -13.70 9.11
N ALA A 414 -17.13 -13.42 9.83
CA ALA A 414 -16.67 -12.06 10.08
C ALA A 414 -16.31 -11.32 8.78
N TRP A 415 -15.85 -12.01 7.75
CA TRP A 415 -15.55 -11.41 6.46
C TRP A 415 -16.79 -11.05 5.66
N ALA A 416 -17.81 -11.90 5.66
CA ALA A 416 -19.08 -11.61 5.00
C ALA A 416 -19.77 -10.40 5.67
N LEU A 417 -19.83 -10.35 7.01
CA LEU A 417 -20.38 -9.21 7.76
C LEU A 417 -19.60 -7.92 7.51
N GLN A 418 -18.26 -7.97 7.51
CA GLN A 418 -17.43 -6.80 7.17
C GLN A 418 -17.66 -6.32 5.73
N THR A 419 -17.84 -7.25 4.80
CA THR A 419 -18.13 -6.93 3.39
C THR A 419 -19.51 -6.31 3.24
N LEU A 420 -20.51 -6.81 3.98
CA LEU A 420 -21.85 -6.22 4.03
C LEU A 420 -21.77 -4.77 4.51
N VAL A 421 -21.08 -4.50 5.63
CA VAL A 421 -20.84 -3.14 6.12
C VAL A 421 -20.16 -2.27 5.05
N HIS A 422 -19.13 -2.81 4.39
CA HIS A 422 -18.39 -2.09 3.35
C HIS A 422 -19.31 -1.69 2.19
N PHE A 423 -20.07 -2.63 1.62
CA PHE A 423 -20.94 -2.38 0.47
C PHE A 423 -22.16 -1.52 0.83
N LEU A 424 -22.77 -1.70 2.00
CA LEU A 424 -23.84 -0.82 2.49
C LEU A 424 -23.34 0.61 2.65
N THR A 425 -22.11 0.81 3.15
CA THR A 425 -21.50 2.15 3.27
C THR A 425 -21.33 2.79 1.89
N GLN A 426 -20.90 2.03 0.89
CA GLN A 426 -20.79 2.51 -0.48
C GLN A 426 -22.18 2.82 -1.08
N LEU A 427 -23.17 1.96 -0.86
CA LEU A 427 -24.54 2.13 -1.33
C LEU A 427 -25.18 3.39 -0.73
N ALA A 428 -25.01 3.64 0.57
CA ALA A 428 -25.50 4.86 1.23
C ALA A 428 -24.94 6.13 0.58
N ALA A 429 -23.69 6.09 0.12
CA ALA A 429 -23.07 7.22 -0.58
C ALA A 429 -23.60 7.44 -2.01
N TYR A 430 -24.28 6.46 -2.63
CA TYR A 430 -25.01 6.63 -3.90
C TYR A 430 -26.50 6.93 -3.70
N LYS A 431 -27.16 6.32 -2.71
CA LYS A 431 -28.61 6.38 -2.49
C LYS A 431 -28.98 7.30 -1.32
N LYS A 432 -29.16 8.60 -1.60
CA LYS A 432 -29.50 9.60 -0.56
C LYS A 432 -30.86 9.40 0.12
N GLN A 433 -31.85 8.81 -0.56
CA GLN A 433 -33.24 8.72 -0.07
C GLN A 433 -33.45 7.67 1.05
N ASP A 434 -32.57 6.67 1.21
CA ASP A 434 -32.73 5.58 2.21
C ASP A 434 -31.53 5.43 3.15
N GLN A 435 -30.69 6.47 3.28
CA GLN A 435 -29.47 6.40 4.08
C GLN A 435 -29.72 5.99 5.54
N VAL A 436 -30.85 6.40 6.12
CA VAL A 436 -31.18 6.11 7.52
C VAL A 436 -31.33 4.60 7.74
N THR A 437 -32.07 3.90 6.89
CA THR A 437 -32.26 2.44 6.98
C THR A 437 -30.96 1.69 6.75
N ILE A 438 -30.17 2.12 5.77
CA ILE A 438 -28.87 1.52 5.46
C ILE A 438 -27.90 1.68 6.64
N TYR A 439 -27.84 2.87 7.26
CA TYR A 439 -26.98 3.11 8.42
C TYR A 439 -27.43 2.31 9.65
N ALA A 440 -28.75 2.12 9.85
CA ALA A 440 -29.24 1.26 10.93
C ALA A 440 -28.74 -0.19 10.76
N GLU A 441 -28.86 -0.76 9.56
CA GLU A 441 -28.35 -2.11 9.25
C GLU A 441 -26.83 -2.21 9.45
N ILE A 442 -26.06 -1.18 9.04
CA ILE A 442 -24.62 -1.14 9.27
C ILE A 442 -24.30 -1.16 10.77
N VAL A 443 -25.02 -0.36 11.57
CA VAL A 443 -24.81 -0.28 13.02
C VAL A 443 -25.08 -1.63 13.68
N ASP A 444 -26.18 -2.29 13.34
CA ASP A 444 -26.53 -3.62 13.87
C ASP A 444 -25.49 -4.67 13.48
N THR A 445 -25.02 -4.63 12.23
CA THR A 445 -23.98 -5.53 11.73
C THR A 445 -22.64 -5.31 12.46
N LEU A 446 -22.29 -4.05 12.75
CA LEU A 446 -21.07 -3.71 13.50
C LEU A 446 -21.15 -4.14 14.97
N ASP A 447 -22.34 -4.08 15.59
CA ASP A 447 -22.54 -4.62 16.93
C ASP A 447 -22.35 -6.13 16.93
N LYS A 448 -22.90 -6.85 15.95
CA LYS A 448 -22.64 -8.28 15.79
C LYS A 448 -21.16 -8.58 15.62
N LEU A 449 -20.45 -7.84 14.76
CA LEU A 449 -19.00 -7.97 14.56
C LEU A 449 -18.18 -7.76 15.86
N CYS A 450 -18.62 -6.85 16.74
CA CYS A 450 -17.98 -6.63 18.03
C CYS A 450 -18.03 -7.85 18.96
N ASP A 451 -19.00 -8.74 18.76
CA ASP A 451 -19.21 -9.94 19.56
C ASP A 451 -18.49 -11.15 18.96
N ILE A 452 -18.52 -11.32 17.64
CA ILE A 452 -17.91 -12.47 16.95
C ILE A 452 -16.40 -12.32 16.68
N ASP A 453 -15.91 -11.09 16.46
CA ASP A 453 -14.49 -10.79 16.19
C ASP A 453 -13.96 -9.80 17.23
N SER A 454 -13.92 -10.29 18.47
CA SER A 454 -13.60 -9.49 19.65
C SER A 454 -12.20 -8.86 19.62
N ASP A 455 -11.24 -9.49 18.94
CA ASP A 455 -9.88 -8.96 18.75
C ASP A 455 -9.88 -7.64 17.95
N ARG A 456 -10.87 -7.45 17.07
CA ARG A 456 -11.03 -6.23 16.25
C ARG A 456 -12.15 -5.30 16.75
N LYS A 457 -12.74 -5.56 17.91
CA LYS A 457 -13.86 -4.81 18.49
C LYS A 457 -13.69 -3.29 18.49
N LEU A 458 -12.50 -2.79 18.83
CA LEU A 458 -12.26 -1.34 18.85
C LEU A 458 -12.35 -0.72 17.44
N ARG A 459 -11.85 -1.41 16.40
CA ARG A 459 -11.97 -0.97 15.01
C ARG A 459 -13.44 -0.86 14.57
N TYR A 460 -14.29 -1.80 14.97
CA TYR A 460 -15.71 -1.76 14.65
C TYR A 460 -16.44 -0.64 15.39
N LYS A 461 -16.09 -0.37 16.65
CA LYS A 461 -16.62 0.77 17.40
C LYS A 461 -16.24 2.12 16.78
N ASP A 462 -15.00 2.25 16.30
CA ASP A 462 -14.55 3.46 15.60
C ASP A 462 -15.36 3.67 14.31
N LEU A 463 -15.51 2.61 13.50
CA LEU A 463 -16.32 2.67 12.28
C LEU A 463 -17.80 2.98 12.59
N LYS A 464 -18.37 2.37 13.63
CA LYS A 464 -19.74 2.66 14.09
C LYS A 464 -19.90 4.13 14.47
N THR A 465 -18.90 4.70 15.16
CA THR A 465 -18.92 6.11 15.55
C THR A 465 -18.95 7.04 14.34
N ASP A 466 -18.16 6.74 13.30
CA ASP A 466 -18.18 7.49 12.03
C ASP A 466 -19.53 7.40 11.31
N ILE A 467 -20.14 6.21 11.25
CA ILE A 467 -21.46 6.01 10.64
C ILE A 467 -22.55 6.77 11.40
N VAL A 468 -22.56 6.71 12.73
CA VAL A 468 -23.50 7.48 13.57
C VAL A 468 -23.31 8.98 13.36
N PHE A 469 -22.06 9.46 13.30
CA PHE A 469 -21.76 10.86 13.01
C PHE A 469 -22.30 11.28 11.64
N LYS A 470 -22.09 10.47 10.59
CA LYS A 470 -22.62 10.70 9.25
C LYS A 470 -24.15 10.74 9.22
N GLN A 471 -24.81 9.85 9.97
CA GLN A 471 -26.27 9.83 10.10
C GLN A 471 -26.80 11.11 10.77
N LEU A 472 -26.13 11.58 11.83
CA LEU A 472 -26.51 12.82 12.52
C LEU A 472 -26.31 14.05 11.62
N THR A 473 -25.22 14.10 10.86
CA THR A 473 -24.86 15.27 10.05
C THR A 473 -25.53 15.32 8.69
N SER A 474 -25.91 14.19 8.09
CA SER A 474 -26.66 14.18 6.83
C SER A 474 -28.05 14.80 6.97
N THR A 475 -28.67 14.69 8.16
CA THR A 475 -29.95 15.36 8.46
C THR A 475 -29.81 16.87 8.63
N TRP A 476 -28.63 17.37 9.04
CA TRP A 476 -28.37 18.81 9.16
C TRP A 476 -28.25 19.53 7.82
N ALA A 477 -27.73 18.88 6.77
CA ALA A 477 -27.66 19.47 5.43
C ALA A 477 -29.04 19.77 4.82
N HIS A 478 -30.10 19.12 5.30
CA HIS A 478 -31.49 19.41 4.92
C HIS A 478 -32.11 20.56 5.74
N TRP A 479 -31.54 20.90 6.91
CA TRP A 479 -32.06 21.94 7.80
C TRP A 479 -31.60 23.36 7.41
N THR A 480 -30.45 23.50 6.77
CA THR A 480 -29.91 24.81 6.33
C THR A 480 -30.61 25.38 5.09
N ALA A 481 -31.61 24.68 4.53
CA ALA A 481 -32.44 25.17 3.43
C ALA A 481 -33.65 26.03 3.89
N SER A 482 -33.83 26.28 5.20
CA SER A 482 -34.83 27.22 5.72
C SER A 482 -34.18 28.33 6.55
N PRO A 483 -34.29 29.62 6.15
CA PRO A 483 -33.52 30.72 6.73
C PRO A 483 -34.06 31.26 8.08
N SER A 484 -34.76 30.46 8.88
CA SER A 484 -35.47 30.98 10.05
C SER A 484 -35.42 30.08 11.29
N THR A 485 -34.22 29.74 11.76
CA THR A 485 -34.02 29.43 13.20
C THR A 485 -32.55 29.58 13.57
N ARG A 486 -32.17 30.74 14.11
CA ARG A 486 -30.89 30.91 14.81
C ARG A 486 -30.99 30.20 16.16
N PHE A 487 -30.16 29.20 16.41
CA PHE A 487 -29.93 28.71 17.77
C PHE A 487 -28.75 29.46 18.40
N SER A 488 -29.00 30.12 19.53
CA SER A 488 -27.97 30.61 20.43
C SER A 488 -27.42 29.43 21.23
N CYS A 489 -26.18 29.02 20.94
CA CYS A 489 -25.43 28.16 21.86
C CYS A 489 -25.11 28.95 23.13
N SER A 490 -25.83 28.69 24.21
CA SER A 490 -25.45 29.12 25.55
C SER A 490 -24.47 28.10 26.13
N CYS A 491 -23.20 28.48 26.25
CA CYS A 491 -22.23 27.74 27.05
C CYS A 491 -22.70 27.70 28.52
N PRO A 492 -22.61 26.57 29.23
CA PRO A 492 -22.82 26.55 30.66
C PRO A 492 -21.69 27.32 31.37
N PRO A 493 -21.98 28.09 32.44
CA PRO A 493 -20.97 28.91 33.10
C PRO A 493 -19.89 28.04 33.76
N SER A 494 -18.64 28.42 33.52
CA SER A 494 -17.47 27.81 34.14
C SER A 494 -17.50 28.01 35.66
N LYS A 495 -17.36 26.91 36.41
CA LYS A 495 -17.10 26.98 37.86
C LYS A 495 -15.75 27.67 38.06
N GLN A 496 -15.75 28.82 38.74
CA GLN A 496 -14.53 29.47 39.23
C GLN A 496 -13.79 28.56 40.22
N PRO A 497 -12.45 28.56 40.24
CA PRO A 497 -11.70 27.85 41.27
C PRO A 497 -11.76 28.63 42.59
N ALA A 498 -12.07 27.93 43.67
CA ALA A 498 -11.97 28.45 45.02
C ALA A 498 -10.52 28.89 45.30
N LYS A 499 -10.33 30.14 45.72
CA LYS A 499 -9.11 30.59 46.39
C LYS A 499 -9.41 30.62 47.89
N ASN A 500 -8.61 29.84 48.63
CA ASN A 500 -8.40 29.78 50.08
C ASN A 500 -9.60 30.04 51.00
#